data_AF-A0A537JAE3-F1
#
_entry.id   AF-A0A537JAE3-F1
#
_cell.length_a   1.000
_cell.length_b   1.000
_cell.length_c   1.000
_cell.angle_alpha   90.00
_cell.angle_beta   90.00
_cell.angle_gamma   90.00
#
_symmetry.space_group_name_H-M   'P 1'
#
loop_
_entity.id
_entity.type
_entity.pdbx_description
1 polymer ?
#
loop_
_entity_poly.entity_id
_entity_poly.type
_entity_poly.pdbx_seq_one_letter_code
_entity_poly.pdbx_strand_id
1 'polypeptide(L)'
;MTGFLQKWCDPVPNKMATPEQEADQRKALQDRLSALENIKPQSLVRGEEIGRELNFEAGVPFFQRTLDLFRSLANSDLNNVPYEVLNQLTSVAQQALDAFQRIQKFSIQQNPQSPAAIRDQLIGQIRDQWYQYYSAVAPVVAYSTRRGTDFTALEREARGSAALLKQLEGESRTERDKILVDMQGALEKV
;
A
#
# COMPACT_ATOMS: atom_id res chain seq x y z
N MET A 1 -58.20 -24.59 2.84
CA MET A 1 -57.49 -23.59 3.68
C MET A 1 -56.13 -24.15 4.07
N THR A 2 -55.17 -24.22 3.15
CA THR A 2 -53.84 -24.80 3.43
C THR A 2 -52.81 -24.23 2.45
N GLY A 3 -52.66 -22.91 2.44
CA GLY A 3 -51.79 -22.25 1.46
C GLY A 3 -51.22 -20.91 1.89
N PHE A 4 -51.14 -20.61 3.19
CA PHE A 4 -50.71 -19.28 3.65
C PHE A 4 -49.54 -19.27 4.64
N LEU A 5 -48.98 -20.42 5.02
CA LEU A 5 -47.93 -20.48 6.05
C LEU A 5 -46.59 -21.11 5.59
N GLN A 6 -46.38 -21.27 4.27
CA GLN A 6 -45.16 -21.89 3.72
C GLN A 6 -44.27 -20.90 2.95
N LYS A 7 -44.28 -19.59 3.30
CA LYS A 7 -43.51 -18.56 2.56
C LYS A 7 -42.51 -17.76 3.41
N TRP A 8 -42.31 -18.15 4.68
CA TRP A 8 -41.51 -17.39 5.65
C TRP A 8 -40.47 -18.23 6.41
N CYS A 9 -40.18 -19.46 5.97
CA CYS A 9 -39.12 -20.30 6.53
C CYS A 9 -37.97 -20.56 5.54
N ASP A 10 -37.87 -19.79 4.47
CA ASP A 10 -36.65 -19.81 3.68
C ASP A 10 -35.58 -19.02 4.44
N PRO A 11 -34.45 -19.63 4.84
CA PRO A 11 -33.35 -18.88 5.42
C PRO A 11 -32.96 -17.80 4.42
N VAL A 12 -33.00 -16.54 4.84
CA VAL A 12 -32.44 -15.44 4.05
C VAL A 12 -31.02 -15.87 3.70
N PRO A 13 -30.67 -16.04 2.40
CA PRO A 13 -29.31 -16.39 2.05
C PRO A 13 -28.45 -15.20 2.46
N ASN A 14 -27.81 -15.30 3.63
CA ASN A 14 -26.78 -14.39 4.06
C ASN A 14 -25.60 -14.63 3.10
N LYS A 15 -25.58 -13.89 1.99
CA LYS A 15 -24.60 -14.00 0.90
C LYS A 15 -23.24 -13.45 1.33
N MET A 16 -22.70 -13.94 2.45
CA MET A 16 -21.28 -13.78 2.73
C MET A 16 -20.53 -14.80 1.88
N ALA A 17 -19.49 -14.35 1.18
CA ALA A 17 -18.62 -15.25 0.44
C ALA A 17 -18.02 -16.30 1.38
N THR A 18 -17.71 -17.48 0.86
CA THR A 18 -17.05 -18.51 1.66
C THR A 18 -15.59 -18.11 1.95
N PRO A 19 -14.98 -18.60 3.04
CA PRO A 19 -13.56 -18.34 3.31
C PRO A 19 -12.62 -18.80 2.17
N GLU A 20 -13.01 -19.84 1.43
CA GLU A 20 -12.31 -20.33 0.25
C GLU A 20 -12.39 -19.32 -0.91
N GLN A 21 -13.58 -18.79 -1.21
CA GLN A 21 -13.76 -17.74 -2.23
C GLN A 21 -12.93 -16.50 -1.91
N GLU A 22 -12.85 -16.10 -0.64
CA GLU A 22 -11.99 -15.00 -0.22
C GLU A 22 -10.50 -15.31 -0.37
N ALA A 23 -10.08 -16.54 -0.07
CA ALA A 23 -8.69 -16.97 -0.22
C ALA A 23 -8.27 -16.96 -1.69
N ASP A 24 -9.12 -17.48 -2.57
CA ASP A 24 -8.92 -17.46 -4.01
C ASP A 24 -8.85 -16.02 -4.54
N GLN A 25 -9.72 -15.14 -4.07
CA GLN A 25 -9.71 -13.75 -4.50
C GLN A 25 -8.49 -12.97 -3.97
N ARG A 26 -8.02 -13.25 -2.75
CA ARG A 26 -6.75 -12.72 -2.23
C ARG A 26 -5.57 -13.18 -3.08
N LYS A 27 -5.51 -14.47 -3.40
CA LYS A 27 -4.47 -15.02 -4.29
C LYS A 27 -4.51 -14.36 -5.65
N ALA A 28 -5.70 -14.23 -6.23
CA ALA A 28 -5.90 -13.54 -7.48
C ALA A 28 -5.35 -12.12 -7.43
N LEU A 29 -5.73 -11.32 -6.42
CA LEU A 29 -5.17 -9.99 -6.22
C LEU A 29 -3.64 -10.01 -6.11
N GLN A 30 -3.07 -10.91 -5.30
CA GLN A 30 -1.63 -11.01 -5.08
C GLN A 30 -0.84 -11.27 -6.36
N ASP A 31 -1.37 -12.10 -7.27
CA ASP A 31 -0.73 -12.37 -8.56
C ASP A 31 -0.59 -11.09 -9.40
N ARG A 32 -1.62 -10.22 -9.40
CA ARG A 32 -1.59 -8.95 -10.14
C ARG A 32 -0.67 -7.94 -9.47
N LEU A 33 -0.68 -7.88 -8.14
CA LEU A 33 0.20 -6.99 -7.38
C LEU A 33 1.67 -7.36 -7.59
N SER A 34 1.99 -8.66 -7.58
CA SER A 34 3.34 -9.15 -7.88
C SER A 34 3.76 -8.78 -9.31
N ALA A 35 2.86 -8.87 -10.29
CA ALA A 35 3.15 -8.46 -11.66
C ALA A 35 3.42 -6.95 -11.75
N LEU A 36 2.64 -6.12 -11.06
CA LEU A 36 2.83 -4.67 -11.01
C LEU A 36 4.13 -4.28 -10.29
N GLU A 37 4.47 -4.95 -9.19
CA GLU A 37 5.69 -4.69 -8.42
C GLU A 37 6.96 -4.84 -9.26
N ASN A 38 6.97 -5.84 -10.14
CA ASN A 38 8.08 -6.13 -11.05
C ASN A 38 8.29 -5.05 -12.14
N ILE A 39 7.34 -4.13 -12.33
CA ILE A 39 7.46 -3.05 -13.30
C ILE A 39 8.30 -1.92 -12.69
N LYS A 40 9.44 -1.63 -13.31
CA LYS A 40 10.27 -0.48 -12.94
C LYS A 40 9.84 0.74 -13.76
N PRO A 41 9.49 1.89 -13.15
CA PRO A 41 9.07 3.09 -13.89
C PRO A 41 10.10 3.52 -14.95
N GLN A 42 11.38 3.43 -14.62
CA GLN A 42 12.48 3.80 -15.52
C GLN A 42 12.62 2.83 -16.71
N SER A 43 12.27 1.55 -16.56
CA SER A 43 12.32 0.61 -17.68
C SER A 43 11.25 0.88 -18.73
N LEU A 44 10.23 1.70 -18.41
CA LEU A 44 9.16 2.06 -19.35
C LEU A 44 9.57 3.18 -20.31
N VAL A 45 10.64 3.94 -20.03
CA VAL A 45 11.07 5.08 -20.86
C VAL A 45 11.42 4.64 -22.29
N ARG A 46 12.14 3.52 -22.43
CA ARG A 46 12.50 2.89 -23.72
C ARG A 46 13.23 3.81 -24.71
N GLY A 47 13.92 4.85 -24.25
CA GLY A 47 14.55 5.85 -25.13
C GLY A 47 15.60 5.32 -26.10
N GLU A 48 16.30 4.23 -25.75
CA GLU A 48 17.25 3.57 -26.66
C GLU A 48 16.56 2.72 -27.74
N GLU A 49 15.36 2.20 -27.46
CA GLU A 49 14.64 1.28 -28.34
C GLU A 49 13.74 2.01 -29.35
N ILE A 50 12.99 3.02 -28.88
CA ILE A 50 12.01 3.76 -29.71
C ILE A 50 12.48 5.18 -30.06
N GLY A 51 13.69 5.57 -29.65
CA GLY A 51 14.30 6.86 -29.93
C GLY A 51 13.93 7.95 -28.93
N ARG A 52 14.76 9.01 -28.87
CA ARG A 52 14.66 10.08 -27.87
C ARG A 52 13.37 10.89 -27.95
N GLU A 53 12.79 11.05 -29.13
CA GLU A 53 11.58 11.90 -29.33
C GLU A 53 10.27 11.16 -29.03
N LEU A 54 10.26 9.83 -29.10
CA LEU A 54 9.09 8.98 -28.92
C LEU A 54 9.12 8.17 -27.61
N ASN A 55 10.11 8.44 -26.75
CA ASN A 55 10.27 7.79 -25.45
C ASN A 55 9.10 8.12 -24.50
N PHE A 56 8.97 7.35 -23.41
CA PHE A 56 7.95 7.57 -22.37
C PHE A 56 8.47 8.34 -21.14
N GLU A 57 9.55 9.11 -21.28
CA GLU A 57 10.19 9.83 -20.16
C GLU A 57 9.21 10.80 -19.47
N ALA A 58 8.40 11.51 -20.25
CA ALA A 58 7.36 12.40 -19.75
C ALA A 58 6.30 11.68 -18.87
N GLY A 59 6.16 10.35 -19.02
CA GLY A 59 5.22 9.53 -18.26
C GLY A 59 5.72 9.07 -16.90
N VAL A 60 7.04 9.12 -16.65
CA VAL A 60 7.67 8.53 -15.46
C VAL A 60 7.05 8.99 -14.14
N PRO A 61 6.74 10.29 -13.92
CA PRO A 61 6.11 10.73 -12.67
C PRO A 61 4.75 10.06 -12.42
N PHE A 62 3.95 9.85 -13.47
CA PHE A 62 2.65 9.19 -13.38
C PHE A 62 2.81 7.68 -13.16
N PHE A 63 3.77 7.05 -13.84
CA PHE A 63 4.06 5.64 -13.68
C PHE A 63 4.51 5.31 -12.26
N GLN A 64 5.47 6.08 -11.74
CA GLN A 64 5.98 5.93 -10.38
C GLN A 64 4.85 6.07 -9.36
N ARG A 65 4.08 7.16 -9.45
CA ARG A 65 2.97 7.43 -8.53
C ARG A 65 1.92 6.32 -8.51
N THR A 66 1.55 5.79 -9.68
CA THR A 66 0.58 4.70 -9.79
C THR A 66 1.16 3.39 -9.25
N LEU A 67 2.40 3.05 -9.59
CA LEU A 67 3.04 1.82 -9.11
C LEU A 67 3.25 1.84 -7.59
N ASP A 68 3.61 2.98 -7.01
CA ASP A 68 3.78 3.12 -5.56
C ASP A 68 2.48 2.93 -4.78
N LEU A 69 1.34 3.35 -5.36
CA LEU A 69 0.02 3.08 -4.78
C LEU A 69 -0.24 1.56 -4.68
N PHE A 70 0.00 0.82 -5.76
CA PHE A 70 -0.20 -0.64 -5.77
C PHE A 70 0.85 -1.39 -4.94
N ARG A 71 2.09 -0.91 -4.86
CA ARG A 71 3.09 -1.44 -3.92
C ARG A 71 2.68 -1.25 -2.47
N SER A 72 2.10 -0.10 -2.14
CA SER A 72 1.55 0.14 -0.79
C SER A 72 0.44 -0.86 -0.44
N LEU A 73 -0.40 -1.19 -1.43
CA LEU A 73 -1.41 -2.24 -1.28
C LEU A 73 -0.79 -3.64 -1.14
N ALA A 74 0.22 -3.97 -1.93
CA ALA A 74 0.93 -5.27 -1.86
C ALA A 74 1.58 -5.51 -0.49
N ASN A 75 2.03 -4.44 0.16
CA ASN A 75 2.63 -4.46 1.49
C ASN A 75 1.61 -4.39 2.63
N SER A 76 0.30 -4.35 2.34
CA SER A 76 -0.77 -4.26 3.33
C SER A 76 -1.28 -5.63 3.76
N ASP A 77 -1.73 -5.77 5.01
CA ASP A 77 -2.44 -6.98 5.47
C ASP A 77 -3.87 -7.02 4.89
N LEU A 78 -4.12 -7.97 3.99
CA LEU A 78 -5.40 -8.14 3.29
C LEU A 78 -6.28 -9.26 3.88
N ASN A 79 -5.87 -9.90 4.97
CA ASN A 79 -6.55 -11.09 5.51
C ASN A 79 -8.00 -10.83 5.95
N ASN A 80 -8.34 -9.58 6.26
CA ASN A 80 -9.64 -9.18 6.80
C ASN A 80 -10.39 -8.23 5.85
N VAL A 81 -9.99 -8.21 4.59
CA VAL A 81 -10.65 -7.43 3.55
C VAL A 81 -11.81 -8.26 2.99
N PRO A 82 -13.06 -7.75 2.99
CA PRO A 82 -14.22 -8.48 2.50
C PRO A 82 -14.10 -8.85 1.02
N TYR A 83 -14.71 -9.98 0.63
CA TYR A 83 -14.74 -10.46 -0.75
C TYR A 83 -15.03 -9.40 -1.82
N GLU A 84 -16.08 -8.59 -1.65
CA GLU A 84 -16.45 -7.57 -2.64
C GLU A 84 -15.37 -6.48 -2.80
N VAL A 85 -14.69 -6.14 -1.71
CA VAL A 85 -13.56 -5.20 -1.76
C VAL A 85 -12.38 -5.85 -2.46
N LEU A 86 -12.09 -7.13 -2.19
CA LEU A 86 -11.06 -7.89 -2.92
C LEU A 86 -11.35 -7.95 -4.42
N ASN A 87 -12.60 -8.18 -4.83
CA ASN A 87 -13.01 -8.14 -6.24
C ASN A 87 -12.73 -6.78 -6.88
N GLN A 88 -13.12 -5.70 -6.20
CA GLN A 88 -12.89 -4.35 -6.69
C GLN A 88 -11.39 -4.07 -6.84
N LEU A 89 -10.59 -4.43 -5.84
CA LEU A 89 -9.13 -4.28 -5.86
C LEU A 89 -8.48 -5.08 -7.00
N THR A 90 -8.90 -6.32 -7.21
CA THR A 90 -8.40 -7.15 -8.32
C THR A 90 -8.74 -6.52 -9.66
N SER A 91 -9.95 -5.97 -9.82
CA SER A 91 -10.36 -5.30 -11.06
C SER A 91 -9.49 -4.07 -11.34
N VAL A 92 -9.28 -3.19 -10.34
CA VAL A 92 -8.46 -1.99 -10.55
C VAL A 92 -6.97 -2.33 -10.76
N ALA A 93 -6.46 -3.35 -10.08
CA ALA A 93 -5.08 -3.84 -10.29
C ALA A 93 -4.91 -4.43 -11.69
N GLN A 94 -5.90 -5.19 -12.19
CA GLN A 94 -5.89 -5.71 -13.55
C GLN A 94 -5.91 -4.58 -14.58
N GLN A 95 -6.77 -3.56 -14.39
CA GLN A 95 -6.82 -2.40 -15.28
C GLN A 95 -5.48 -1.65 -15.35
N ALA A 96 -4.83 -1.45 -14.20
CA ALA A 96 -3.51 -0.83 -14.13
C ALA A 96 -2.45 -1.68 -14.85
N LEU A 97 -2.45 -3.00 -14.61
CA LEU A 97 -1.52 -3.93 -15.25
C LEU A 97 -1.69 -3.92 -16.76
N ASP A 98 -2.92 -3.98 -17.26
CA ASP A 98 -3.22 -3.92 -18.69
C ASP A 98 -2.73 -2.61 -19.32
N ALA A 99 -2.89 -1.48 -18.63
CA ALA A 99 -2.41 -0.18 -19.10
C ALA A 99 -0.87 -0.14 -19.18
N PHE A 100 -0.15 -0.65 -18.17
CA PHE A 100 1.32 -0.76 -18.24
C PHE A 100 1.79 -1.74 -19.31
N GLN A 101 1.10 -2.86 -19.50
CA GLN A 101 1.42 -3.82 -20.55
C GLN A 101 1.27 -3.22 -21.95
N ARG A 102 0.30 -2.31 -22.17
CA ARG A 102 0.17 -1.58 -23.44
C ARG A 102 1.37 -0.66 -23.69
N ILE A 103 1.90 0.00 -22.66
CA ILE A 103 3.13 0.79 -22.76
C ILE A 103 4.34 -0.10 -23.09
N GLN A 104 4.46 -1.24 -22.42
CA GLN A 104 5.55 -2.20 -22.68
C GLN A 104 5.48 -2.78 -24.11
N LYS A 105 4.27 -3.02 -24.63
CA LYS A 105 4.03 -3.57 -25.97
C LYS A 105 4.00 -2.50 -27.07
N PHE A 106 4.10 -1.22 -26.74
CA PHE A 106 4.06 -0.15 -27.73
C PHE A 106 5.16 -0.35 -28.78
N SER A 107 4.80 -0.19 -30.06
CA SER A 107 5.70 -0.34 -31.19
C SER A 107 5.36 0.71 -32.24
N ILE A 108 6.40 1.36 -32.77
CA ILE A 108 6.28 2.34 -33.85
C ILE A 108 5.82 1.65 -35.14
N GLN A 109 6.29 0.43 -35.40
CA GLN A 109 5.92 -0.36 -36.58
C GLN A 109 4.43 -0.70 -36.60
N GLN A 110 3.82 -0.89 -35.42
CA GLN A 110 2.38 -1.13 -35.28
C GLN A 110 1.55 0.15 -35.43
N ASN A 111 2.15 1.34 -35.24
CA ASN A 111 1.47 2.63 -35.25
C ASN A 111 2.19 3.67 -36.13
N PRO A 112 2.44 3.39 -37.41
CA PRO A 112 3.35 4.18 -38.24
C PRO A 112 2.85 5.59 -38.55
N GLN A 113 1.53 5.83 -38.49
CA GLN A 113 0.95 7.12 -38.85
C GLN A 113 0.97 8.15 -37.73
N SER A 114 0.87 7.73 -36.46
CA SER A 114 0.72 8.64 -35.31
C SER A 114 1.37 8.11 -34.02
N PRO A 115 2.65 7.68 -34.03
CA PRO A 115 3.26 7.03 -32.87
C PRO A 115 3.32 7.95 -31.63
N ALA A 116 3.57 9.25 -31.84
CA ALA A 116 3.60 10.25 -30.75
C ALA A 116 2.23 10.41 -30.06
N ALA A 117 1.15 10.49 -30.85
CA ALA A 117 -0.20 10.64 -30.30
C ALA A 117 -0.63 9.40 -29.50
N ILE A 118 -0.29 8.19 -29.98
CA ILE A 118 -0.56 6.95 -29.25
C ILE A 118 0.25 6.88 -27.95
N ARG A 119 1.53 7.24 -27.99
CA ARG A 119 2.35 7.35 -26.77
C ARG A 119 1.70 8.30 -25.75
N ASP A 120 1.31 9.50 -26.17
CA ASP A 120 0.72 10.50 -25.28
C ASP A 120 -0.62 10.03 -24.70
N GLN A 121 -1.42 9.33 -25.50
CA GLN A 121 -2.65 8.70 -25.03
C GLN A 121 -2.38 7.63 -23.96
N LEU A 122 -1.35 6.79 -24.15
CA LEU A 122 -0.99 5.75 -23.17
C LEU A 122 -0.51 6.37 -21.85
N ILE A 123 0.29 7.44 -21.91
CA ILE A 123 0.69 8.22 -20.72
C ILE A 123 -0.54 8.83 -20.05
N GLY A 124 -1.41 9.48 -20.85
CA GLY A 124 -2.65 10.09 -20.39
C GLY A 124 -3.58 9.10 -19.71
N GLN A 125 -3.68 7.87 -20.23
CA GLN A 125 -4.49 6.81 -19.62
C GLN A 125 -4.05 6.52 -18.17
N ILE A 126 -2.74 6.35 -17.92
CA ILE A 126 -2.23 6.12 -16.56
C ILE A 126 -2.49 7.33 -15.65
N ARG A 127 -2.27 8.54 -16.17
CA ARG A 127 -2.50 9.78 -15.43
C ARG A 127 -3.97 9.93 -15.02
N ASP A 128 -4.89 9.73 -15.95
CA ASP A 128 -6.30 10.02 -15.76
C ASP A 128 -7.01 8.95 -14.93
N GLN A 129 -6.54 7.70 -14.97
CA GLN A 129 -7.06 6.61 -14.14
C GLN A 129 -6.58 6.67 -12.68
N TRP A 130 -5.59 7.51 -12.36
CA TRP A 130 -4.99 7.58 -11.03
C TRP A 130 -6.03 7.81 -9.92
N TYR A 131 -7.01 8.70 -10.13
CA TYR A 131 -8.02 9.00 -9.12
C TYR A 131 -8.92 7.79 -8.81
N GLN A 132 -9.29 7.03 -9.85
CA GLN A 132 -10.08 5.81 -9.70
C GLN A 132 -9.31 4.76 -8.90
N TYR A 133 -8.03 4.57 -9.21
CA TYR A 133 -7.17 3.65 -8.47
C TYR A 133 -7.02 4.08 -7.01
N TYR A 134 -6.72 5.36 -6.79
CA TYR A 134 -6.56 5.92 -5.45
C TYR A 134 -7.82 5.71 -4.60
N SER A 135 -8.99 6.01 -5.16
CA SER A 135 -10.27 5.90 -4.45
C SER A 135 -10.59 4.47 -4.00
N ALA A 136 -10.15 3.46 -4.76
CA ALA A 136 -10.33 2.06 -4.40
C ALA A 136 -9.25 1.56 -3.42
N VAL A 137 -7.99 1.94 -3.64
CA VAL A 137 -6.84 1.38 -2.92
C VAL A 137 -6.58 2.07 -1.58
N ALA A 138 -6.63 3.40 -1.54
CA ALA A 138 -6.22 4.17 -0.38
C ALA A 138 -7.00 3.84 0.91
N PRO A 139 -8.34 3.65 0.88
CA PRO A 139 -9.09 3.28 2.09
C PRO A 139 -8.65 1.94 2.68
N VAL A 140 -8.31 0.98 1.82
CA VAL A 140 -7.88 -0.36 2.25
C VAL A 140 -6.50 -0.30 2.87
N VAL A 141 -5.55 0.40 2.22
CA VAL A 141 -4.22 0.64 2.79
C VAL A 141 -4.33 1.31 4.16
N ALA A 142 -5.12 2.39 4.27
CA ALA A 142 -5.31 3.11 5.53
C ALA A 142 -5.90 2.21 6.63
N TYR A 143 -6.90 1.39 6.29
CA TYR A 143 -7.48 0.42 7.21
C TYR A 143 -6.46 -0.64 7.65
N SER A 144 -5.76 -1.26 6.70
CA SER A 144 -4.76 -2.29 6.97
C SER A 144 -3.58 -1.76 7.77
N THR A 145 -3.08 -0.56 7.48
CA THR A 145 -2.02 0.09 8.27
C THR A 145 -2.47 0.34 9.71
N ARG A 146 -3.67 0.89 9.90
CA ARG A 146 -4.20 1.17 11.25
C ARG A 146 -4.36 -0.10 12.07
N ARG A 147 -4.74 -1.19 11.42
CA ARG A 147 -5.03 -2.45 12.10
C ARG A 147 -3.77 -3.29 12.33
N GLY A 148 -2.79 -3.21 11.43
CA GLY A 148 -1.48 -3.84 11.59
C GLY A 148 -0.56 -3.10 12.56
N THR A 149 -0.84 -1.82 12.82
CA THR A 149 -0.12 -1.02 13.82
C THR A 149 -0.95 -0.96 15.09
N ASP A 150 -0.60 -1.74 16.12
CA ASP A 150 -1.21 -1.57 17.46
C ASP A 150 -0.67 -0.28 18.09
N PHE A 151 -1.28 0.84 17.70
CA PHE A 151 -0.96 2.17 18.22
C PHE A 151 -1.11 2.25 19.74
N THR A 152 -1.97 1.42 20.34
CA THR A 152 -2.17 1.38 21.80
C THR A 152 -1.00 0.70 22.49
N ALA A 153 -0.47 -0.38 21.92
CA ALA A 153 0.75 -1.02 22.39
C ALA A 153 1.96 -0.10 22.22
N LEU A 154 2.12 0.52 21.05
CA LEU A 154 3.22 1.46 20.78
C LEU A 154 3.18 2.69 21.69
N GLU A 155 2.00 3.26 21.94
CA GLU A 155 1.87 4.40 22.86
C GLU A 155 2.25 4.00 24.30
N ARG A 156 1.83 2.83 24.75
CA ARG A 156 2.17 2.29 26.06
C ARG A 156 3.68 2.02 26.18
N GLU A 157 4.29 1.47 25.15
CA GLU A 157 5.74 1.26 25.09
C GLU A 157 6.49 2.59 25.14
N ALA A 158 6.09 3.57 24.33
CA ALA A 158 6.68 4.91 24.32
C ALA A 158 6.57 5.60 25.70
N ARG A 159 5.41 5.49 26.34
CA ARG A 159 5.20 6.01 27.71
C ARG A 159 6.06 5.29 28.74
N GLY A 160 6.18 3.97 28.64
CA GLY A 160 7.05 3.15 29.51
C GLY A 160 8.52 3.54 29.38
N SER A 161 9.00 3.65 28.14
CA SER A 161 10.37 4.08 27.84
C SER A 161 10.65 5.50 28.35
N ALA A 162 9.71 6.43 28.16
CA ALA A 162 9.85 7.80 28.67
C ALA A 162 9.86 7.85 30.21
N ALA A 163 9.08 7.02 30.88
CA ALA A 163 9.10 6.90 32.34
C ALA A 163 10.44 6.33 32.84
N LEU A 164 10.95 5.28 32.20
CA LEU A 164 12.25 4.69 32.53
C LEU A 164 13.40 5.70 32.36
N LEU A 165 13.39 6.46 31.25
CA LEU A 165 14.40 7.51 31.02
C LEU A 165 14.38 8.58 32.13
N LYS A 166 13.20 9.02 32.57
CA LYS A 166 13.08 9.97 33.69
C LYS A 166 13.60 9.39 35.00
N GLN A 167 13.32 8.11 35.26
CA GLN A 167 13.81 7.44 36.46
C GLN A 167 15.35 7.36 36.46
N LEU A 168 15.94 6.89 35.35
CA LEU A 168 17.40 6.82 35.18
C LEU A 168 18.06 8.20 35.31
N GLU A 169 17.43 9.25 34.78
CA GLU A 169 17.93 10.62 34.94
C GLU A 169 17.92 11.05 36.41
N GLY A 170 16.85 10.74 37.15
CA GLY A 170 16.75 11.03 38.58
C GLY A 170 17.78 10.27 39.42
N GLU A 171 17.98 8.98 39.14
CA GLU A 171 18.98 8.15 39.79
C GLU A 171 20.40 8.66 39.51
N SER A 172 20.72 8.98 38.25
CA SER A 172 22.01 9.56 37.85
C SER A 172 22.29 10.91 38.51
N ARG A 173 21.28 11.77 38.68
CA ARG A 173 21.42 13.04 39.41
C ARG A 173 21.72 12.79 40.89
N THR A 174 20.95 11.89 41.52
CA THR A 174 21.13 11.54 42.93
C THR A 174 22.51 10.95 43.19
N GLU A 175 22.99 10.08 42.31
CA GLU A 175 24.32 9.47 42.41
C GLU A 175 25.43 10.52 42.23
N ARG A 176 25.29 11.42 41.25
CA ARG A 176 26.21 12.57 41.10
C ARG A 176 26.25 13.44 42.36
N ASP A 177 25.11 13.77 42.93
CA ASP A 177 25.05 14.60 44.14
C ASP A 177 25.73 13.92 45.32
N LYS A 178 25.53 12.61 45.50
CA LYS A 178 26.24 11.82 46.53
C LYS A 178 27.75 11.85 46.33
N ILE A 179 28.23 11.62 45.09
CA ILE A 179 29.66 11.68 44.76
C ILE A 179 30.24 13.05 45.10
N LEU A 180 29.54 14.14 44.76
CA LEU A 180 30.00 15.50 45.08
C LEU A 180 30.10 15.74 46.59
N VAL A 181 29.12 15.27 47.36
CA VAL A 181 29.14 15.38 48.84
C VAL A 181 30.29 14.56 49.43
N ASP A 182 30.49 13.32 48.98
CA ASP A 182 31.56 12.46 49.46
C ASP A 182 32.95 13.04 49.14
N MET A 183 33.12 13.62 47.95
CA MET A 183 34.35 14.32 47.56
C MET A 183 34.62 15.54 48.44
N GLN A 184 33.60 16.36 48.74
CA GLN A 184 33.75 17.50 49.65
C GLN A 184 34.14 17.06 51.06
N GLY A 185 33.46 16.04 51.61
CA GLY A 185 33.79 15.51 52.94
C GLY A 185 35.17 14.87 53.04
N ALA A 186 35.73 14.37 51.93
CA ALA A 186 37.11 13.88 51.88
C ALA A 186 38.14 15.02 51.87
N LEU A 187 37.85 16.13 51.18
CA LEU A 187 38.73 17.30 51.12
C LEU A 187 38.80 18.06 52.46
N GLU A 188 37.72 18.07 53.25
CA GLU A 188 37.71 18.70 54.58
C GLU A 188 38.47 17.90 55.66
N LYS A 189 38.84 16.65 55.38
CA LYS A 189 39.53 15.75 56.32
C LYS A 189 41.05 15.67 56.10
N VAL A 190 41.58 16.37 55.10
CA VAL A 190 43.02 16.47 54.76
C VAL A 190 43.54 17.83 55.19
#